data_AF-E1REM5-F1
#
_entry.id   AF-E1REM5-F1
#
_cell.length_a   1.000
_cell.length_b   1.000
_cell.length_c   1.000
_cell.angle_alpha   90.00
_cell.angle_beta   90.00
_cell.angle_gamma   90.00
#
_symmetry.space_group_name_H-M   'P 1'
#
loop_
_entity.id
_entity.type
_entity.pdbx_description
1 polymer ?
#
loop_
_entity_poly.entity_id
_entity_poly.type
_entity_poly.pdbx_seq_one_letter_code
_entity_poly.pdbx_strand_id
1 'polypeptide(L)'
;MFSQAIQKAMKFTWPVVCSFSTIGGKTESPIGACVLLNDEGWIITVAHLFIPRFKFQQDQKNVEACNLEVDKINSDSKLNENQKRKKISKINKDGKWVTNFSDVAFIDKNQYTVERVISNTQLDIAIAKLKDFKPQESVEYPVFKQPTEITPGRSVCKLGFPFNSINSELVKTDGREFFRFLNNPFPMALFPIDGIATRTLKGEKTKDGFDNLFIETSSPGLRGQSGGPIFDTNGVIWGIQSHTAHLPLGFSPKINRNGKEVEENQFINLGVGVHPVTISQFLERNGIKYQTADY
;
A
#
# COMPACT_ATOMS: atom_id res chain seq x y z
N MET A 1 19.39 13.90 -14.97
CA MET A 1 18.35 14.85 -14.52
C MET A 1 17.90 14.57 -13.08
N PHE A 2 17.39 13.37 -12.77
CA PHE A 2 16.83 13.08 -11.43
C PHE A 2 17.82 12.63 -10.34
N SER A 3 19.12 12.52 -10.60
CA SER A 3 20.09 11.95 -9.63
C SER A 3 20.00 12.59 -8.23
N GLN A 4 20.03 13.93 -8.16
CA GLN A 4 19.91 14.66 -6.89
C GLN A 4 18.51 14.53 -6.28
N ALA A 5 17.46 14.60 -7.10
CA ALA A 5 16.09 14.44 -6.64
C ALA A 5 15.83 13.05 -6.04
N ILE A 6 16.39 12.00 -6.65
CA ILE A 6 16.34 10.63 -6.14
C ILE A 6 17.07 10.56 -4.79
N GLN A 7 18.29 11.11 -4.69
CA GLN A 7 19.03 11.13 -3.43
C GLN A 7 18.25 11.80 -2.28
N LYS A 8 17.50 12.87 -2.56
CA LYS A 8 16.58 13.49 -1.59
C LYS A 8 15.40 12.57 -1.28
N ALA A 9 14.72 12.07 -2.31
CA ALA A 9 13.53 11.23 -2.15
C ALA A 9 13.79 9.95 -1.37
N MET A 10 14.99 9.37 -1.50
CA MET A 10 15.43 8.18 -0.75
C MET A 10 15.44 8.39 0.78
N LYS A 11 15.55 9.63 1.27
CA LYS A 11 15.62 9.92 2.71
C LYS A 11 14.27 9.88 3.42
N PHE A 12 13.18 9.98 2.65
CA PHE A 12 11.81 9.92 3.17
C PHE A 12 10.97 8.79 2.56
N THR A 13 11.47 8.06 1.57
CA THR A 13 10.75 6.96 0.92
C THR A 13 11.15 5.62 1.54
N TRP A 14 10.20 4.96 2.19
CA TRP A 14 10.45 3.77 3.00
C TRP A 14 9.50 2.64 2.61
N PRO A 15 9.91 1.36 2.70
CA PRO A 15 9.04 0.25 2.39
C PRO A 15 8.04 0.01 3.53
N VAL A 16 6.81 -0.34 3.16
CA VAL A 16 5.78 -0.82 4.07
C VAL A 16 5.41 -2.24 3.68
N VAL A 17 5.44 -3.14 4.66
CA VAL A 17 5.11 -4.55 4.49
C VAL A 17 3.92 -4.89 5.36
N CYS A 18 2.88 -5.42 4.74
CA CYS A 18 1.63 -5.81 5.41
C CYS A 18 1.50 -7.32 5.37
N SER A 19 2.01 -8.02 6.37
CA SER A 19 1.95 -9.47 6.47
C SER A 19 0.60 -9.94 6.99
N PHE A 20 0.06 -11.03 6.45
CA PHE A 20 -1.15 -11.66 6.95
C PHE A 20 -1.19 -13.16 6.70
N SER A 21 -1.98 -13.86 7.50
CA SER A 21 -2.31 -15.27 7.30
C SER A 21 -3.83 -15.49 7.31
N THR A 22 -4.30 -16.55 6.66
CA THR A 22 -5.71 -16.92 6.62
C THR A 22 -5.98 -18.29 7.25
N ILE A 23 -7.24 -18.58 7.57
CA ILE A 23 -7.68 -19.92 8.06
C ILE A 23 -7.22 -21.03 7.11
N GLY A 24 -7.24 -20.78 5.80
CA GLY A 24 -6.80 -21.75 4.79
C GLY A 24 -5.29 -22.00 4.76
N GLY A 25 -4.51 -21.39 5.66
CA GLY A 25 -3.05 -21.56 5.74
C GLY A 25 -2.25 -20.71 4.75
N LYS A 26 -2.91 -19.82 4.00
CA LYS A 26 -2.23 -18.87 3.11
C LYS A 26 -1.50 -17.83 3.96
N THR A 27 -0.23 -17.56 3.65
CA THR A 27 0.55 -16.46 4.23
C THR A 27 1.09 -15.58 3.12
N GLU A 28 0.91 -14.26 3.22
CA GLU A 28 1.42 -13.28 2.26
C GLU A 28 2.03 -12.07 2.96
N SER A 29 3.04 -11.47 2.32
CA SER A 29 3.69 -10.24 2.76
C SER A 29 3.85 -9.26 1.58
N PRO A 30 2.74 -8.66 1.10
CA PRO A 30 2.83 -7.59 0.11
C PRO A 30 3.70 -6.42 0.61
N ILE A 31 4.48 -5.88 -0.31
CA ILE A 31 5.30 -4.68 -0.13
C ILE A 31 4.71 -3.52 -0.94
N GLY A 32 4.70 -2.34 -0.33
CA GLY A 32 4.53 -1.05 -0.99
C GLY A 32 5.57 -0.06 -0.48
N ALA A 33 5.31 1.22 -0.73
CA ALA A 33 6.12 2.33 -0.25
C ALA A 33 5.29 3.26 0.63
N CYS A 34 5.96 4.08 1.42
CA CYS A 34 5.39 5.21 2.11
C CYS A 34 6.36 6.39 2.06
N VAL A 35 5.84 7.57 2.37
CA VAL A 35 6.61 8.79 2.55
C VAL A 35 6.51 9.23 4.01
N LEU A 36 7.64 9.37 4.69
CA LEU A 36 7.71 9.90 6.06
C LEU A 36 7.52 11.42 6.04
N LEU A 37 6.41 11.90 6.62
CA LEU A 37 5.96 13.29 6.52
C LEU A 37 6.67 14.24 7.48
N ASN A 38 6.93 13.81 8.71
CA ASN A 38 7.44 14.69 9.79
C ASN A 38 8.13 13.91 10.93
N ASP A 39 8.70 14.69 11.85
CA ASP A 39 9.43 14.26 13.06
C ASP A 39 8.55 13.58 14.11
N GLU A 40 7.25 13.77 14.02
CA GLU A 40 6.32 13.03 14.86
C GLU A 40 6.16 11.57 14.41
N GLY A 41 6.67 11.17 13.24
CA GLY A 41 6.56 9.79 12.76
C GLY A 41 5.25 9.48 12.03
N TRP A 42 4.66 10.49 11.39
CA TRP A 42 3.55 10.29 10.46
C TRP A 42 4.07 9.89 9.09
N ILE A 43 3.49 8.85 8.50
CA ILE A 43 3.74 8.45 7.11
C ILE A 43 2.47 8.65 6.27
N ILE A 44 2.63 8.94 4.98
CA ILE A 44 1.57 8.85 3.97
C ILE A 44 1.84 7.68 3.03
N THR A 45 0.78 7.00 2.63
CA THR A 45 0.79 5.89 1.67
C THR A 45 -0.60 5.75 1.05
N VAL A 46 -0.88 4.63 0.40
CA VAL A 46 -2.17 4.31 -0.20
C VAL A 46 -3.04 3.48 0.74
N ALA A 47 -4.36 3.63 0.62
CA ALA A 47 -5.30 2.92 1.49
C ALA A 47 -5.28 1.40 1.28
N HIS A 48 -5.09 0.97 0.03
CA HIS A 48 -5.20 -0.46 -0.29
C HIS A 48 -4.11 -1.33 0.36
N LEU A 49 -2.96 -0.77 0.78
CA LEU A 49 -1.96 -1.51 1.55
C LEU A 49 -2.50 -1.98 2.91
N PHE A 50 -3.46 -1.28 3.49
CA PHE A 50 -4.05 -1.61 4.79
C PHE A 50 -5.33 -2.46 4.69
N ILE A 51 -5.73 -2.93 3.50
CA ILE A 51 -6.87 -3.86 3.34
C ILE A 51 -6.75 -5.08 4.26
N PRO A 52 -5.58 -5.74 4.41
CA PRO A 52 -5.45 -6.86 5.34
C PRO A 52 -5.75 -6.49 6.80
N ARG A 53 -5.42 -5.27 7.24
CA ARG A 53 -5.76 -4.77 8.58
C ARG A 53 -7.25 -4.69 8.80
N PHE A 54 -7.97 -4.08 7.85
CA PHE A 54 -9.43 -3.93 7.93
C PHE A 54 -10.13 -5.28 7.85
N LYS A 55 -9.65 -6.19 6.99
CA LYS A 55 -10.15 -7.57 6.92
C LYS A 55 -9.93 -8.33 8.21
N PHE A 56 -8.74 -8.26 8.80
CA PHE A 56 -8.46 -8.88 10.09
C PHE A 56 -9.45 -8.44 11.18
N GLN A 57 -9.70 -7.13 11.30
CA GLN A 57 -10.67 -6.60 12.27
C GLN A 57 -12.11 -7.08 12.02
N GLN A 58 -12.50 -7.24 10.75
CA GLN A 58 -13.81 -7.75 10.38
C GLN A 58 -13.93 -9.25 10.62
N ASP A 59 -12.94 -10.01 10.16
CA ASP A 59 -12.90 -11.46 10.18
C ASP A 59 -12.74 -12.01 11.58
N GLN A 60 -12.02 -11.31 12.47
CA GLN A 60 -11.83 -11.71 13.87
C GLN A 60 -13.17 -11.99 14.57
N LYS A 61 -14.21 -11.19 14.30
CA LYS A 61 -15.56 -11.42 14.84
C LYS A 61 -16.16 -12.75 14.37
N ASN A 62 -15.96 -13.06 13.09
CA ASN A 62 -16.44 -14.31 12.50
C ASN A 62 -15.66 -15.52 13.05
N VAL A 63 -14.34 -15.38 13.19
CA VAL A 63 -13.46 -16.41 13.78
C VAL A 63 -13.86 -16.68 15.22
N GLU A 64 -14.06 -15.64 16.03
CA GLU A 64 -14.51 -15.76 17.43
C GLU A 64 -15.88 -16.45 17.51
N ALA A 65 -16.85 -16.08 16.67
CA ALA A 65 -18.16 -16.73 16.63
C ALA A 65 -18.06 -18.22 16.30
N CYS A 66 -17.23 -18.60 15.31
CA CYS A 66 -17.00 -20.00 14.97
C CYS A 66 -16.30 -20.76 16.10
N ASN A 67 -15.33 -20.15 16.78
CA ASN A 67 -14.64 -20.78 17.91
C ASN A 67 -15.61 -21.04 19.07
N LEU A 68 -16.50 -20.08 19.38
CA LEU A 68 -17.54 -20.26 20.39
C LEU A 68 -18.51 -21.41 20.03
N GLU A 69 -18.85 -21.58 18.75
CA GLU A 69 -19.70 -22.70 18.31
C GLU A 69 -18.97 -24.05 18.44
N VAL A 70 -17.68 -24.09 18.08
CA VAL A 70 -16.82 -25.26 18.28
C VAL A 70 -16.73 -25.62 19.76
N ASP A 71 -16.52 -24.65 20.63
CA ASP A 71 -16.41 -24.86 22.08
C ASP A 71 -17.72 -25.37 22.68
N LYS A 72 -18.88 -24.86 22.21
CA LYS A 72 -20.19 -25.38 22.59
C LYS A 72 -20.38 -26.84 22.19
N ILE A 73 -19.93 -27.23 21.00
CA ILE A 73 -20.01 -28.64 20.55
C ILE A 73 -19.06 -29.53 21.35
N ASN A 74 -17.84 -29.05 21.62
CA ASN A 74 -16.84 -29.81 22.37
C ASN A 74 -17.25 -30.04 23.84
N SER A 75 -17.89 -29.05 24.46
CA SER A 75 -18.39 -29.09 25.84
C SER A 75 -19.73 -29.81 26.01
N ASP A 76 -20.45 -30.14 24.92
CA ASP A 76 -21.70 -30.89 24.98
C ASP A 76 -21.43 -32.37 25.33
N SER A 77 -21.68 -32.72 26.61
CA SER A 77 -21.50 -34.07 27.15
C SER A 77 -22.44 -35.11 26.55
N LYS A 78 -23.50 -34.69 25.82
CA LYS A 78 -24.44 -35.59 25.15
C LYS A 78 -23.93 -36.11 23.81
N LEU A 79 -22.85 -35.54 23.28
CA LEU A 79 -22.29 -35.90 21.98
C LEU A 79 -21.07 -36.80 22.14
N ASN A 80 -21.02 -37.87 21.36
CA ASN A 80 -19.80 -38.64 21.17
C ASN A 80 -18.85 -37.95 20.18
N GLU A 81 -17.58 -38.40 20.13
CA GLU A 81 -16.55 -37.78 19.30
C GLU A 81 -16.88 -37.75 17.79
N ASN A 82 -17.53 -38.78 17.27
CA ASN A 82 -17.95 -38.80 15.86
C ASN A 82 -19.05 -37.76 15.57
N GLN A 83 -20.00 -37.60 16.50
CA GLN A 83 -21.05 -36.58 16.40
C GLN A 83 -20.46 -35.17 16.51
N LYS A 84 -19.51 -34.95 17.42
CA LYS A 84 -18.78 -33.68 17.53
C LYS A 84 -18.06 -33.33 16.24
N ARG A 85 -17.27 -34.25 15.69
CA ARG A 85 -16.57 -34.07 14.40
C ARG A 85 -17.52 -33.72 13.26
N LYS A 86 -18.64 -34.44 13.13
CA LYS A 86 -19.65 -34.19 12.08
C LYS A 86 -20.38 -32.85 12.24
N LYS A 87 -20.58 -32.37 13.47
CA LYS A 87 -21.16 -31.04 13.72
C LYS A 87 -20.14 -29.94 13.41
N ILE A 88 -18.89 -30.09 13.89
CA ILE A 88 -17.81 -29.13 13.63
C ILE A 88 -17.53 -29.00 12.14
N SER A 89 -17.56 -30.10 11.37
CA SER A 89 -17.34 -30.06 9.92
C SER A 89 -18.42 -29.30 9.14
N LYS A 90 -19.58 -29.02 9.75
CA LYS A 90 -20.66 -28.23 9.15
C LYS A 90 -20.58 -26.74 9.48
N ILE A 91 -19.73 -26.34 10.43
CA ILE A 91 -19.51 -24.93 10.74
C ILE A 91 -18.88 -24.29 9.51
N ASN A 92 -19.53 -23.27 8.98
CA ASN A 92 -19.03 -22.54 7.83
C ASN A 92 -17.79 -21.74 8.25
N LYS A 93 -16.64 -22.11 7.69
CA LYS A 93 -15.38 -21.38 7.85
C LYS A 93 -14.90 -20.95 6.47
N ASP A 94 -14.91 -19.66 6.20
CA ASP A 94 -14.29 -19.16 4.97
C ASP A 94 -12.77 -19.25 5.12
N GLY A 95 -12.12 -20.05 4.29
CA GLY A 95 -10.66 -20.19 4.27
C GLY A 95 -9.91 -18.89 3.94
N LYS A 96 -10.64 -17.86 3.47
CA LYS A 96 -10.11 -16.52 3.19
C LYS A 96 -10.10 -15.59 4.40
N TRP A 97 -10.77 -15.94 5.50
CA TRP A 97 -10.75 -15.11 6.70
C TRP A 97 -9.33 -14.94 7.23
N VAL A 98 -8.95 -13.68 7.48
CA VAL A 98 -7.63 -13.30 8.00
C VAL A 98 -7.59 -13.57 9.50
N THR A 99 -6.60 -14.34 9.95
CA THR A 99 -6.44 -14.74 11.36
C THR A 99 -5.30 -14.03 12.07
N ASN A 100 -4.31 -13.56 11.32
CA ASN A 100 -3.19 -12.80 11.85
C ASN A 100 -2.80 -11.71 10.85
N PHE A 101 -2.30 -10.60 11.37
CA PHE A 101 -1.91 -9.45 10.58
C PHE A 101 -0.76 -8.68 11.26
N SER A 102 0.11 -8.07 10.46
CA SER A 102 1.15 -7.15 10.91
C SER A 102 1.43 -6.10 9.84
N ASP A 103 1.51 -4.83 10.23
CA ASP A 103 2.00 -3.73 9.39
C ASP A 103 3.34 -3.22 9.93
N VAL A 104 4.37 -3.27 9.08
CA VAL A 104 5.71 -2.83 9.45
C VAL A 104 6.22 -1.85 8.39
N ALA A 105 6.56 -0.64 8.84
CA ALA A 105 7.36 0.29 8.05
C ALA A 105 8.84 0.08 8.43
N PHE A 106 9.71 -0.04 7.43
CA PHE A 106 11.15 -0.14 7.67
C PHE A 106 11.80 1.19 7.37
N ILE A 107 12.33 1.85 8.39
CA ILE A 107 13.03 3.12 8.24
C ILE A 107 14.51 2.84 8.54
N ASP A 108 15.31 2.94 7.50
CA ASP A 108 16.71 2.47 7.47
C ASP A 108 16.82 1.01 7.93
N LYS A 109 17.51 0.74 9.05
CA LYS A 109 17.65 -0.61 9.65
C LYS A 109 16.57 -0.92 10.68
N ASN A 110 15.73 0.05 11.01
CA ASN A 110 14.77 -0.03 12.10
C ASN A 110 13.38 -0.44 11.59
N GLN A 111 12.68 -1.22 12.40
CA GLN A 111 11.31 -1.65 12.13
C GLN A 111 10.36 -0.89 13.04
N TYR A 112 9.33 -0.29 12.45
CA TYR A 112 8.29 0.42 13.18
C TYR A 112 6.93 -0.21 12.87
N THR A 113 6.19 -0.51 13.93
CA THR A 113 4.79 -0.95 13.82
C THR A 113 3.86 0.26 13.70
N VAL A 114 2.69 0.07 13.09
CA VAL A 114 1.71 1.15 12.94
C VAL A 114 0.71 1.15 14.10
N GLU A 115 0.71 2.25 14.86
CA GLU A 115 -0.20 2.47 15.98
C GLU A 115 -1.61 2.85 15.50
N ARG A 116 -1.68 3.82 14.59
CA ARG A 116 -2.94 4.40 14.11
C ARG A 116 -2.91 4.53 12.60
N VAL A 117 -4.03 4.21 11.94
CA VAL A 117 -4.26 4.42 10.51
C VAL A 117 -5.50 5.27 10.32
N ILE A 118 -5.42 6.27 9.45
CA ILE A 118 -6.55 7.04 8.95
C ILE A 118 -6.52 6.94 7.43
N SER A 119 -7.61 6.48 6.81
CA SER A 119 -7.65 6.21 5.37
C SER A 119 -8.91 6.76 4.72
N ASN A 120 -8.79 7.20 3.47
CA ASN A 120 -9.92 7.40 2.57
C ASN A 120 -9.78 6.44 1.38
N THR A 121 -10.67 5.45 1.32
CA THR A 121 -10.63 4.39 0.30
C THR A 121 -11.10 4.86 -1.07
N GLN A 122 -11.92 5.92 -1.17
CA GLN A 122 -12.34 6.50 -2.45
C GLN A 122 -11.18 7.22 -3.16
N LEU A 123 -10.25 7.78 -2.38
CA LEU A 123 -9.04 8.45 -2.87
C LEU A 123 -7.83 7.52 -2.93
N ASP A 124 -7.96 6.29 -2.41
CA ASP A 124 -6.87 5.34 -2.18
C ASP A 124 -5.67 5.97 -1.44
N ILE A 125 -5.94 6.75 -0.40
CA ILE A 125 -4.92 7.42 0.43
C ILE A 125 -5.05 7.03 1.90
N ALA A 126 -3.91 6.86 2.58
CA ALA A 126 -3.86 6.65 4.02
C ALA A 126 -2.68 7.38 4.65
N ILE A 127 -2.89 7.82 5.89
CA ILE A 127 -1.83 8.23 6.81
C ILE A 127 -1.76 7.25 7.96
N ALA A 128 -0.54 6.99 8.43
CA ALA A 128 -0.27 6.08 9.51
C ALA A 128 0.70 6.69 10.51
N LYS A 129 0.45 6.47 11.80
CA LYS A 129 1.32 6.87 12.90
C LYS A 129 2.20 5.70 13.29
N LEU A 130 3.51 5.90 13.25
CA LEU A 130 4.48 4.92 13.70
C LEU A 130 4.56 4.92 15.23
N LYS A 131 4.49 3.72 15.81
CA LYS A 131 4.60 3.54 17.26
C LYS A 131 6.03 3.80 17.72
N ASP A 132 6.19 4.57 18.80
CA ASP A 132 7.48 4.86 19.45
C ASP A 132 8.56 5.40 18.49
N PHE A 133 8.15 6.12 17.43
CA PHE A 133 9.06 6.68 16.45
C PHE A 133 9.99 7.72 17.08
N LYS A 134 11.26 7.66 16.71
CA LYS A 134 12.28 8.64 17.09
C LYS A 134 12.94 9.18 15.82
N PRO A 135 12.96 10.51 15.61
CA PRO A 135 13.69 11.12 14.52
C PRO A 135 15.14 10.66 14.47
N GLN A 136 15.63 10.38 13.26
CA GLN A 136 17.02 10.02 13.01
C GLN A 136 17.67 11.16 12.22
N GLU A 137 18.95 11.43 12.47
CA GLU A 137 19.69 12.51 11.79
C GLU A 137 19.76 12.33 10.26
N SER A 138 19.68 11.09 9.78
CA SER A 138 19.73 10.75 8.35
C SER A 138 18.42 11.01 7.59
N VAL A 139 17.33 11.28 8.31
CA VAL A 139 16.00 11.48 7.74
C VAL A 139 15.82 12.95 7.35
N GLU A 140 15.32 13.16 6.14
CA GLU A 140 14.75 14.44 5.71
C GLU A 140 13.25 14.28 5.52
N TYR A 141 12.52 15.39 5.56
CA TYR A 141 11.07 15.40 5.33
C TYR A 141 10.75 15.96 3.94
N PRO A 142 9.70 15.45 3.29
CA PRO A 142 9.35 15.84 1.94
C PRO A 142 8.79 17.26 1.90
N VAL A 143 8.98 17.88 0.74
CA VAL A 143 8.28 19.09 0.36
C VAL A 143 7.29 18.74 -0.73
N PHE A 144 6.02 19.06 -0.54
CA PHE A 144 4.97 18.86 -1.53
C PHE A 144 4.86 20.09 -2.44
N LYS A 145 4.49 19.85 -3.70
CA LYS A 145 4.10 20.92 -4.61
C LYS A 145 2.88 21.64 -4.01
N GLN A 146 2.90 22.97 -4.04
CA GLN A 146 1.73 23.76 -3.63
C GLN A 146 0.46 23.30 -4.37
N PRO A 147 -0.70 23.23 -3.68
CA PRO A 147 -1.93 22.61 -4.16
C PRO A 147 -2.61 23.46 -5.25
N THR A 148 -1.95 23.57 -6.40
CA THR A 148 -2.39 24.29 -7.59
C THR A 148 -2.61 23.30 -8.74
N GLU A 149 -3.10 23.79 -9.87
CA GLU A 149 -3.19 22.98 -11.08
C GLU A 149 -1.80 22.51 -11.56
N ILE A 150 -1.79 21.34 -12.21
CA ILE A 150 -0.58 20.73 -12.78
C ILE A 150 -0.55 21.03 -14.27
N THR A 151 0.52 21.68 -14.71
CA THR A 151 0.80 21.89 -16.13
C THR A 151 1.37 20.61 -16.76
N PRO A 152 0.79 20.11 -17.86
CA PRO A 152 1.34 18.99 -18.61
C PRO A 152 2.79 19.24 -19.08
N GLY A 153 3.58 18.18 -19.20
CA GLY A 153 4.94 18.25 -19.73
C GLY A 153 6.05 18.32 -18.68
N ARG A 154 5.70 18.44 -17.39
CA ARG A 154 6.69 18.40 -16.30
C ARG A 154 7.31 17.01 -16.21
N SER A 155 8.64 16.92 -16.28
CA SER A 155 9.37 15.68 -15.99
C SER A 155 9.19 15.31 -14.53
N VAL A 156 8.77 14.07 -14.29
CA VAL A 156 8.57 13.50 -12.95
C VAL A 156 9.24 12.13 -12.84
N CYS A 157 9.51 11.70 -11.62
CA CYS A 157 10.04 10.40 -11.27
C CYS A 157 9.20 9.79 -10.15
N LYS A 158 8.99 8.48 -10.21
CA LYS A 158 8.38 7.67 -9.17
C LYS A 158 9.45 6.85 -8.48
N LEU A 159 9.36 6.72 -7.16
CA LEU A 159 10.28 5.92 -6.37
C LEU A 159 9.53 4.95 -5.46
N GLY A 160 10.06 3.73 -5.30
CA GLY A 160 9.51 2.69 -4.44
C GLY A 160 10.32 1.40 -4.56
N PHE A 161 9.70 0.27 -4.22
CA PHE A 161 10.41 -1.01 -4.01
C PHE A 161 9.90 -2.15 -4.91
N PRO A 162 9.73 -1.94 -6.23
CA PRO A 162 9.33 -3.03 -7.11
C PRO A 162 10.38 -4.13 -7.18
N PHE A 163 9.94 -5.31 -7.61
CA PHE A 163 10.78 -6.50 -7.79
C PHE A 163 11.38 -7.09 -6.50
N ASN A 164 11.10 -6.51 -5.33
CA ASN A 164 11.39 -7.13 -4.04
C ASN A 164 10.33 -8.19 -3.73
N SER A 165 10.77 -9.42 -3.44
CA SER A 165 9.89 -10.51 -2.99
C SER A 165 10.10 -10.75 -1.49
N ILE A 166 9.05 -10.56 -0.70
CA ILE A 166 9.08 -10.81 0.74
C ILE A 166 8.31 -12.09 1.05
N ASN A 167 9.03 -13.07 1.59
CA ASN A 167 8.45 -14.29 2.12
C ASN A 167 8.49 -14.22 3.64
N SER A 168 7.36 -14.57 4.25
CA SER A 168 7.21 -14.64 5.70
C SER A 168 6.51 -15.92 6.09
N GLU A 169 6.77 -16.37 7.31
CA GLU A 169 6.01 -17.42 7.97
C GLU A 169 5.46 -16.90 9.30
N LEU A 170 4.30 -17.40 9.71
CA LEU A 170 3.78 -17.15 11.03
C LEU A 170 4.47 -18.08 12.02
N VAL A 171 5.20 -17.52 12.97
CA VAL A 171 5.93 -18.26 14.01
C VAL A 171 5.28 -18.00 15.35
N LYS A 172 5.23 -19.04 16.18
CA LYS A 172 4.80 -18.96 17.57
C LYS A 172 5.99 -19.19 18.50
N THR A 173 6.31 -18.20 19.33
CA THR A 173 7.36 -18.30 20.37
C THR A 173 6.80 -17.72 21.66
N ASP A 174 6.99 -18.41 22.78
CA ASP A 174 6.54 -17.95 24.12
C ASP A 174 5.07 -17.49 24.18
N GLY A 175 4.19 -18.20 23.47
CA GLY A 175 2.76 -17.90 23.42
C GLY A 175 2.39 -16.68 22.55
N ARG A 176 3.35 -16.03 21.89
CA ARG A 176 3.13 -14.93 20.95
C ARG A 176 3.29 -15.39 19.52
N GLU A 177 2.43 -14.89 18.64
CA GLU A 177 2.50 -15.14 17.19
C GLU A 177 3.02 -13.88 16.49
N PHE A 178 4.00 -14.05 15.60
CA PHE A 178 4.56 -12.97 14.80
C PHE A 178 5.02 -13.49 13.44
N PHE A 179 5.12 -12.58 12.46
CA PHE A 179 5.65 -12.92 11.14
C PHE A 179 7.18 -12.84 11.15
N ARG A 180 7.83 -13.95 10.81
CA ARG A 180 9.28 -14.01 10.59
C ARG A 180 9.56 -13.94 9.10
N PHE A 181 10.40 -13.00 8.67
CA PHE A 181 10.86 -12.91 7.28
C PHE A 181 11.94 -13.96 6.99
N LEU A 182 11.75 -14.76 5.96
CA LEU A 182 12.58 -15.95 5.69
C LEU A 182 13.91 -15.63 5.01
N ASN A 183 13.97 -14.58 4.18
CA ASN A 183 15.08 -14.34 3.25
C ASN A 183 15.90 -13.06 3.56
N ASN A 184 15.75 -12.48 4.75
CA ASN A 184 16.31 -11.15 5.11
C ASN A 184 16.34 -10.17 3.93
N PRO A 185 15.19 -9.56 3.55
CA PRO A 185 15.08 -8.77 2.32
C PRO A 185 15.81 -7.41 2.37
N PHE A 186 16.71 -7.19 3.33
CA PHE A 186 17.34 -5.89 3.60
C PHE A 186 18.80 -5.83 3.14
N PRO A 187 19.24 -4.70 2.54
CA PRO A 187 18.43 -3.53 2.19
C PRO A 187 17.54 -3.82 0.96
N MET A 188 16.27 -3.38 1.01
CA MET A 188 15.37 -3.53 -0.13
C MET A 188 15.78 -2.58 -1.25
N ALA A 189 15.84 -3.10 -2.48
CA ALA A 189 16.27 -2.31 -3.63
C ALA A 189 15.18 -1.29 -3.99
N LEU A 190 15.57 -0.01 -4.03
CA LEU A 190 14.78 1.08 -4.56
C LEU A 190 14.85 1.09 -6.09
N PHE A 191 13.76 1.44 -6.74
CA PHE A 191 13.71 1.53 -8.20
C PHE A 191 13.04 2.84 -8.63
N PRO A 192 13.81 3.77 -9.20
CA PRO A 192 13.27 4.98 -9.82
C PRO A 192 12.71 4.65 -11.21
N ILE A 193 11.60 5.28 -11.59
CA ILE A 193 11.08 5.28 -12.97
C ILE A 193 10.64 6.70 -13.34
N ASP A 194 11.20 7.24 -14.42
CA ASP A 194 10.88 8.58 -14.91
C ASP A 194 9.64 8.58 -15.81
N GLY A 195 9.09 9.76 -16.05
CA GLY A 195 7.96 9.99 -16.92
C GLY A 195 7.62 11.47 -17.01
N ILE A 196 6.45 11.77 -17.56
CA ILE A 196 5.94 13.13 -17.73
C ILE A 196 4.58 13.22 -17.06
N ALA A 197 4.32 14.28 -16.29
CA ALA A 197 2.98 14.61 -15.83
C ALA A 197 2.11 14.98 -17.04
N THR A 198 1.05 14.21 -17.30
CA THR A 198 0.24 14.35 -18.52
C THR A 198 -0.97 15.24 -18.30
N ARG A 199 -1.70 15.07 -17.20
CA ARG A 199 -2.91 15.82 -16.86
C ARG A 199 -3.35 15.57 -15.42
N THR A 200 -4.29 16.40 -14.97
CA THR A 200 -5.08 16.14 -13.75
C THR A 200 -6.32 15.34 -14.13
N LEU A 201 -6.54 14.22 -13.45
CA LEU A 201 -7.78 13.46 -13.52
C LEU A 201 -8.70 13.95 -12.40
N LYS A 202 -9.99 14.13 -12.72
CA LYS A 202 -11.00 14.61 -11.79
C LYS A 202 -12.15 13.63 -11.71
N GLY A 203 -12.42 13.14 -10.51
CA GLY A 203 -13.62 12.37 -10.19
C GLY A 203 -14.66 13.20 -9.44
N GLU A 204 -15.76 12.56 -9.09
CA GLU A 204 -16.75 13.14 -8.17
C GLU A 204 -16.15 13.35 -6.79
N LYS A 205 -16.60 14.39 -6.07
CA LYS A 205 -16.23 14.62 -4.68
C LYS A 205 -16.49 13.35 -3.85
N THR A 206 -15.60 13.09 -2.90
CA THR A 206 -15.79 11.96 -1.99
C THR A 206 -16.99 12.21 -1.08
N LYS A 207 -17.50 11.14 -0.46
CA LYS A 207 -18.57 11.21 0.54
C LYS A 207 -18.21 12.13 1.71
N ASP A 208 -16.92 12.22 2.02
CA ASP A 208 -16.39 13.05 3.10
C ASP A 208 -16.09 14.49 2.66
N GLY A 209 -16.35 14.85 1.40
CA GLY A 209 -16.26 16.21 0.86
C GLY A 209 -14.93 16.58 0.21
N PHE A 210 -13.93 15.69 0.23
CA PHE A 210 -12.63 15.90 -0.43
C PHE A 210 -12.76 15.97 -1.95
N ASP A 211 -11.92 16.79 -2.57
CA ASP A 211 -11.75 16.78 -4.02
C ASP A 211 -11.06 15.49 -4.46
N ASN A 212 -11.63 14.85 -5.49
CA ASN A 212 -11.14 13.60 -6.02
C ASN A 212 -10.23 13.87 -7.23
N LEU A 213 -9.03 14.35 -6.94
CA LEU A 213 -8.03 14.70 -7.94
C LEU A 213 -6.85 13.74 -7.92
N PHE A 214 -6.41 13.36 -9.12
CA PHE A 214 -5.19 12.58 -9.34
C PHE A 214 -4.28 13.25 -10.39
N ILE A 215 -2.97 13.03 -10.27
CA ILE A 215 -1.99 13.29 -11.32
C ILE A 215 -1.82 12.02 -12.17
N GLU A 216 -1.93 12.15 -13.49
CA GLU A 216 -1.57 11.10 -14.45
C GLU A 216 -0.13 11.31 -14.95
N THR A 217 0.60 10.21 -15.12
CA THR A 217 1.98 10.20 -15.62
C THR A 217 2.14 9.23 -16.79
N SER A 218 2.99 9.58 -17.74
CA SER A 218 3.20 8.80 -18.98
C SER A 218 3.83 7.42 -18.77
N SER A 219 4.51 7.22 -17.63
CA SER A 219 5.06 5.92 -17.24
C SER A 219 4.18 5.23 -16.19
N PRO A 220 4.04 3.90 -16.24
CA PRO A 220 3.17 3.18 -15.32
C PRO A 220 3.70 3.18 -13.89
N GLY A 221 2.81 2.92 -12.93
CA GLY A 221 3.22 2.46 -11.62
C GLY A 221 3.59 0.97 -11.66
N LEU A 222 4.65 0.60 -10.93
CA LEU A 222 5.02 -0.80 -10.73
C LEU A 222 4.54 -1.29 -9.36
N ARG A 223 4.21 -2.59 -9.25
CA ARG A 223 3.92 -3.22 -7.95
C ARG A 223 5.09 -2.98 -7.01
N GLY A 224 4.85 -2.45 -5.82
CA GLY A 224 5.88 -2.01 -4.87
C GLY A 224 6.15 -0.50 -4.87
N GLN A 225 5.62 0.26 -5.84
CA GLN A 225 5.66 1.73 -5.84
C GLN A 225 4.39 2.38 -5.28
N SER A 226 3.32 1.61 -5.07
CA SER A 226 2.09 2.12 -4.44
C SER A 226 2.40 2.71 -3.06
N GLY A 227 2.01 3.96 -2.84
CA GLY A 227 2.31 4.77 -1.67
C GLY A 227 3.65 5.54 -1.73
N GLY A 228 4.45 5.35 -2.78
CA GLY A 228 5.70 6.08 -3.00
C GLY A 228 5.48 7.46 -3.64
N PRO A 229 6.49 8.35 -3.59
CA PRO A 229 6.35 9.69 -4.15
C PRO A 229 6.45 9.69 -5.68
N ILE A 230 5.64 10.55 -6.29
CA ILE A 230 5.88 11.12 -7.62
C ILE A 230 6.51 12.49 -7.39
N PHE A 231 7.71 12.74 -7.88
CA PHE A 231 8.44 14.00 -7.63
C PHE A 231 9.12 14.53 -8.88
N ASP A 232 9.43 15.82 -8.91
CA ASP A 232 10.13 16.44 -10.04
C ASP A 232 11.66 16.43 -9.91
N THR A 233 12.34 17.12 -10.81
CA THR A 233 13.81 17.20 -10.84
C THR A 233 14.43 17.89 -9.63
N ASN A 234 13.62 18.57 -8.79
CA ASN A 234 14.07 19.22 -7.56
C ASN A 234 13.84 18.35 -6.32
N GLY A 235 13.09 17.25 -6.45
CA GLY A 235 12.67 16.38 -5.35
C GLY A 235 11.35 16.81 -4.70
N VAL A 236 10.62 17.76 -5.30
CA VAL A 236 9.31 18.22 -4.80
C VAL A 236 8.27 17.18 -5.16
N ILE A 237 7.40 16.79 -4.23
CA ILE A 237 6.38 15.77 -4.45
C ILE A 237 5.17 16.36 -5.19
N TRP A 238 4.88 15.82 -6.37
CA TRP A 238 3.71 16.12 -7.21
C TRP A 238 2.56 15.13 -7.03
N GLY A 239 2.75 14.06 -6.26
CA GLY A 239 1.68 13.15 -5.88
C GLY A 239 2.18 11.90 -5.16
N ILE A 240 1.25 11.10 -4.67
CA ILE A 240 1.53 9.78 -4.09
C ILE A 240 1.01 8.71 -5.04
N GLN A 241 1.90 7.86 -5.55
CA GLN A 241 1.57 6.83 -6.53
C GLN A 241 0.50 5.88 -5.97
N SER A 242 -0.63 5.74 -6.65
CA SER A 242 -1.74 4.87 -6.23
C SER A 242 -1.79 3.61 -7.09
N HIS A 243 -2.09 3.77 -8.37
CA HIS A 243 -2.38 2.66 -9.27
C HIS A 243 -1.93 2.96 -10.71
N THR A 244 -2.12 1.98 -11.59
CA THR A 244 -1.85 2.10 -13.03
C THR A 244 -3.17 2.06 -13.78
N ALA A 245 -3.38 3.03 -14.66
CA ALA A 245 -4.47 3.04 -15.62
C ALA A 245 -4.02 2.31 -16.90
N HIS A 246 -4.90 1.48 -17.44
CA HIS A 246 -4.67 0.73 -18.68
C HIS A 246 -5.66 1.23 -19.72
N LEU A 247 -5.18 2.02 -20.70
CA LEU A 247 -6.03 2.59 -21.74
C LEU A 247 -5.82 1.86 -23.06
N PRO A 248 -6.89 1.39 -23.73
CA PRO A 248 -6.75 0.79 -25.05
C PRO A 248 -6.30 1.85 -26.06
N LEU A 249 -5.37 1.49 -26.94
CA LEU A 249 -4.89 2.39 -27.99
C LEU A 249 -5.84 2.49 -29.20
N GLY A 250 -6.91 1.67 -29.23
CA GLY A 250 -7.92 1.71 -30.29
C GLY A 250 -7.53 0.97 -31.57
N PHE A 251 -6.45 0.17 -31.54
CA PHE A 251 -6.05 -0.68 -32.66
C PHE A 251 -5.49 -2.02 -32.16
N SER A 252 -5.69 -3.06 -32.97
CA SER A 252 -5.31 -4.44 -32.65
C SER A 252 -4.61 -5.07 -33.86
N PRO A 253 -3.28 -4.92 -33.98
CA PRO A 253 -2.55 -5.51 -35.09
C PRO A 253 -2.62 -7.03 -35.02
N LYS A 254 -2.56 -7.67 -36.19
CA LYS A 254 -2.42 -9.11 -36.30
C LYS A 254 -0.95 -9.47 -36.36
N ILE A 255 -0.51 -10.36 -35.47
CA ILE A 255 0.85 -10.88 -35.43
C ILE A 255 0.85 -12.38 -35.70
N ASN A 256 1.93 -12.89 -36.29
CA ASN A 256 2.11 -14.33 -36.42
C ASN A 256 2.83 -14.87 -35.17
N ARG A 257 2.13 -15.68 -34.37
CA ARG A 257 2.70 -16.34 -33.19
C ARG A 257 2.62 -17.85 -33.39
N ASN A 258 3.77 -18.49 -33.55
CA ASN A 258 3.88 -19.94 -33.80
C ASN A 258 3.08 -20.43 -35.02
N GLY A 259 3.12 -19.70 -36.13
CA GLY A 259 2.44 -20.05 -37.38
C GLY A 259 0.94 -19.72 -37.40
N LYS A 260 0.40 -19.14 -36.32
CA LYS A 260 -1.00 -18.70 -36.22
C LYS A 260 -1.08 -17.19 -36.20
N GLU A 261 -1.98 -16.64 -37.00
CA GLU A 261 -2.34 -15.23 -36.94
C GLU A 261 -3.19 -14.99 -35.69
N VAL A 262 -2.74 -14.09 -34.81
CA VAL A 262 -3.40 -13.72 -33.56
C VAL A 262 -3.53 -12.20 -33.51
N GLU A 263 -4.71 -11.72 -33.14
CA GLU A 263 -4.97 -10.31 -32.89
C GLU A 263 -4.48 -9.93 -31.48
N GLU A 264 -3.70 -8.86 -31.37
CA GLU A 264 -3.11 -8.43 -30.09
C GLU A 264 -3.60 -7.03 -29.70
N ASN A 265 -4.46 -6.94 -28.69
CA ASN A 265 -4.96 -5.67 -28.17
C ASN A 265 -3.82 -4.85 -27.56
N GLN A 266 -3.63 -3.63 -28.05
CA GLN A 266 -2.58 -2.73 -27.58
C GLN A 266 -3.11 -1.78 -26.49
N PHE A 267 -2.35 -1.61 -25.42
CA PHE A 267 -2.67 -0.74 -24.30
C PHE A 267 -1.50 0.19 -23.98
N ILE A 268 -1.81 1.42 -23.56
CA ILE A 268 -0.87 2.27 -22.85
C ILE A 268 -1.10 2.14 -21.34
N ASN A 269 0.00 2.06 -20.60
CA ASN A 269 -0.01 1.94 -19.14
C ASN A 269 0.47 3.25 -18.52
N LEU A 270 -0.42 3.93 -17.79
CA LEU A 270 -0.20 5.27 -17.24
C LEU A 270 -0.20 5.20 -15.71
N GLY A 271 0.75 5.85 -15.05
CA GLY A 271 0.79 5.92 -13.60
C GLY A 271 -0.19 6.96 -13.09
N VAL A 272 -0.97 6.63 -12.06
CA VAL A 272 -1.93 7.53 -11.43
C VAL A 272 -1.57 7.70 -9.96
N GLY A 273 -1.39 8.93 -9.53
CA GLY A 273 -1.11 9.28 -8.13
C GLY A 273 -2.07 10.30 -7.57
N VAL A 274 -2.26 10.28 -6.25
CA VAL A 274 -3.13 11.23 -5.54
C VAL A 274 -2.55 12.64 -5.68
N HIS A 275 -3.39 13.61 -6.06
CA HIS A 275 -2.97 14.97 -6.39
C HIS A 275 -2.61 15.79 -5.13
N PRO A 276 -1.70 16.80 -5.20
CA PRO A 276 -1.29 17.61 -4.05
C PRO A 276 -2.44 18.37 -3.37
N VAL A 277 -3.45 18.82 -4.13
CA VAL A 277 -4.70 19.39 -3.57
C VAL A 277 -5.40 18.39 -2.64
N THR A 278 -5.66 17.19 -3.14
CA THR A 278 -6.30 16.11 -2.37
C THR A 278 -5.47 15.72 -1.14
N ILE A 279 -4.15 15.61 -1.30
CA ILE A 279 -3.23 15.30 -0.20
C ILE A 279 -3.29 16.39 0.86
N SER A 280 -3.20 17.67 0.47
CA SER A 280 -3.24 18.81 1.39
C SER A 280 -4.54 18.82 2.19
N GLN A 281 -5.69 18.72 1.52
CA GLN A 281 -6.99 18.65 2.20
C GLN A 281 -7.06 17.48 3.21
N PHE A 282 -6.52 16.32 2.84
CA PHE A 282 -6.52 15.13 3.70
C PHE A 282 -5.60 15.29 4.91
N LEU A 283 -4.40 15.88 4.74
CA LEU A 283 -3.46 16.11 5.84
C LEU A 283 -3.96 17.22 6.79
N GLU A 284 -4.41 18.35 6.25
CA GLU A 284 -4.93 19.49 7.02
C GLU A 284 -6.13 19.09 7.87
N ARG A 285 -7.10 18.38 7.29
CA ARG A 285 -8.28 17.91 8.03
C ARG A 285 -7.95 16.98 9.20
N ASN A 286 -6.83 16.28 9.12
CA ASN A 286 -6.36 15.39 10.18
C ASN A 286 -5.30 16.02 11.08
N GLY A 287 -5.01 17.32 10.91
CA GLY A 287 -4.05 18.06 11.73
C GLY A 287 -2.60 17.60 11.57
N ILE A 288 -2.23 17.07 10.39
CA ILE A 288 -0.89 16.53 10.14
C ILE A 288 -0.01 17.63 9.54
N LYS A 289 1.17 17.84 10.13
CA LYS A 289 2.17 18.79 9.62
C LYS A 289 2.89 18.24 8.40
N TYR A 290 3.09 19.09 7.40
CA TYR A 290 3.85 18.84 6.18
C TYR A 290 4.38 20.17 5.62
N GLN A 291 5.27 20.11 4.64
CA GLN A 291 5.86 21.29 3.99
C GLN A 291 5.38 21.40 2.54
N THR A 292 5.24 22.63 2.05
CA THR A 292 4.96 22.92 0.63
C THR A 292 5.97 23.91 0.05
N ALA A 293 6.10 23.91 -1.29
CA ALA A 293 6.88 24.94 -1.98
C ALA A 293 6.27 25.34 -3.33
N ASP A 294 6.48 26.61 -3.69
CA ASP A 294 6.18 27.19 -4.98
C ASP A 294 7.33 26.88 -5.95
N TYR A 295 7.09 25.95 -6.89
CA TYR A 295 8.00 25.59 -7.98
C TYR A 295 7.23 25.38 -9.27
#